data_AF-A0A7W7NXM2-F1
#
_entry.id   AF-A0A7W7NXM2-F1
#
_cell.length_a   1.000
_cell.length_b   1.000
_cell.length_c   1.000
_cell.angle_alpha   90.00
_cell.angle_beta   90.00
_cell.angle_gamma   90.00
#
_symmetry.space_group_name_H-M   'P 1'
#
loop_
_entity.id
_entity.type
_entity.pdbx_description
1 polymer ?
#
loop_
_entity_poly.entity_id
_entity_poly.type
_entity_poly.pdbx_seq_one_letter_code
_entity_poly.pdbx_strand_id
1 'polypeptide(L)'
;MKLNGEMVYLWRAVDHEGEVLKKYVSKARDKQELLTFMKEGLKRHGSPDAITTDGLRSYGAAMNELGNREKQEIGRWANNRAENSHLPFQRRERVILRFRQMKTLQKFAFVHANIHNHFSLERHLDG
;
A
#
# COMPACT_ATOMS: atom_id res chain seq x y z
N MET A 1 4.01 0.16 -12.02
CA MET A 1 5.21 -0.64 -12.39
C MET A 1 4.90 -1.47 -13.62
N LYS A 2 5.89 -2.09 -14.28
CA LYS A 2 5.64 -2.92 -15.47
C LYS A 2 5.94 -4.40 -15.22
N LEU A 3 5.05 -5.29 -15.67
CA LEU A 3 5.21 -6.73 -15.70
C LEU A 3 5.04 -7.19 -17.15
N ASN A 4 6.08 -7.76 -17.78
CA ASN A 4 6.07 -8.12 -19.20
C ASN A 4 5.63 -6.97 -20.14
N GLY A 5 5.97 -5.72 -19.81
CA GLY A 5 5.58 -4.54 -20.59
C GLY A 5 4.21 -3.95 -20.24
N GLU A 6 3.36 -4.69 -19.52
CA GLU A 6 2.05 -4.23 -19.06
C GLU A 6 2.14 -3.46 -17.74
N MET A 7 1.34 -2.41 -17.59
CA MET A 7 1.25 -1.67 -16.33
C MET A 7 0.53 -2.49 -15.26
N VAL A 8 1.12 -2.55 -14.07
CA VAL A 8 0.50 -3.11 -12.86
C VAL A 8 0.65 -2.12 -11.70
N TYR A 9 -0.23 -2.22 -10.72
CA TYR A 9 -0.41 -1.27 -9.63
C TYR A 9 -0.04 -1.92 -8.31
N LEU A 10 0.69 -1.18 -7.45
CA LEU A 10 0.99 -1.59 -6.09
C LEU A 10 0.17 -0.75 -5.12
N TRP A 11 -0.68 -1.42 -4.38
CA TRP A 11 -1.40 -0.87 -3.25
C TRP A 11 -0.58 -1.07 -1.98
N ARG A 12 -0.56 -0.05 -1.14
CA ARG A 12 0.16 -0.07 0.13
C ARG A 12 -0.68 0.59 1.20
N ALA A 13 -0.71 -0.03 2.37
CA ALA A 13 -1.24 0.53 3.60
C ALA A 13 -0.07 0.67 4.57
N VAL A 14 0.03 1.84 5.17
CA VAL A 14 1.08 2.21 6.13
C VAL A 14 0.39 2.83 7.33
N ASP A 15 0.85 2.54 8.53
CA ASP A 15 0.32 3.17 9.74
C ASP A 15 0.95 4.55 10.01
N HIS A 16 0.61 5.09 11.18
CA HIS A 16 1.06 6.39 11.67
C HIS A 16 2.50 6.38 12.21
N GLU A 17 3.19 5.23 12.27
CA GLU A 17 4.61 5.14 12.62
C GLU A 17 5.47 4.95 11.37
N GLY A 18 4.86 4.51 10.27
CA GLY A 18 5.53 4.24 9.00
C GLY A 18 5.69 2.75 8.73
N GLU A 19 5.13 1.87 9.56
CA GLU A 19 5.13 0.44 9.30
C GLU A 19 4.19 0.11 8.14
N VAL A 20 4.65 -0.79 7.27
CA VAL A 20 3.85 -1.27 6.17
C VAL A 20 2.93 -2.39 6.66
N LEU A 21 1.65 -2.06 6.81
CA LEU A 21 0.60 -2.99 7.23
C LEU A 21 0.21 -4.00 6.13
N LYS A 22 0.25 -3.58 4.86
CA LYS A 22 -0.14 -4.42 3.72
C LYS A 22 0.48 -3.92 2.42
N LYS A 23 0.90 -4.85 1.56
CA LYS A 23 1.23 -4.60 0.15
C LYS A 23 0.48 -5.58 -0.76
N TYR A 24 -0.06 -5.08 -1.86
CA TYR A 24 -0.81 -5.88 -2.82
C TYR A 24 -0.58 -5.37 -4.23
N VAL A 25 -0.39 -6.28 -5.19
CA VAL A 25 -0.18 -5.94 -6.58
C VAL A 25 -1.35 -6.43 -7.41
N SER A 26 -1.92 -5.52 -8.19
CA SER A 26 -3.04 -5.82 -9.10
C SER A 26 -2.71 -5.40 -10.53
N LYS A 27 -3.39 -5.99 -11.51
CA LYS A 27 -3.30 -5.56 -12.91
C LYS A 27 -4.10 -4.28 -13.18
N ALA A 28 -5.19 -4.07 -12.43
CA ALA A 28 -6.09 -2.94 -12.58
C ALA A 28 -6.12 -2.06 -11.34
N ARG A 29 -6.37 -0.77 -11.54
CA ARG A 29 -6.55 0.22 -10.46
C ARG A 29 -8.04 0.52 -10.24
N ASP A 30 -8.84 -0.53 -10.13
CA ASP A 30 -10.29 -0.42 -10.03
C ASP A 30 -10.82 -0.51 -8.58
N LYS A 31 -12.13 -0.28 -8.44
CA LYS A 31 -12.84 -0.30 -7.17
C LYS A 31 -12.81 -1.69 -6.53
N GLN A 32 -12.90 -2.77 -7.31
CA GLN A 32 -13.04 -4.13 -6.77
C GLN A 32 -11.74 -4.61 -6.13
N GLU A 33 -10.61 -4.38 -6.79
CA GLU A 33 -9.28 -4.67 -6.26
C GLU A 33 -9.01 -3.84 -4.99
N LEU A 34 -9.37 -2.56 -5.01
CA LEU A 34 -9.22 -1.68 -3.85
C LEU A 34 -10.11 -2.10 -2.67
N LEU A 35 -11.35 -2.49 -2.93
CA LEU A 35 -12.27 -2.94 -1.91
C LEU A 35 -11.76 -4.21 -1.23
N THR A 36 -11.27 -5.18 -2.00
CA THR A 36 -10.64 -6.39 -1.48
C THR A 36 -9.43 -6.03 -0.61
N PHE A 37 -8.56 -5.16 -1.12
CA PHE A 37 -7.39 -4.67 -0.40
C PHE A 37 -7.76 -4.04 0.95
N MET A 38 -8.77 -3.18 0.97
CA MET A 38 -9.23 -2.48 2.18
C MET A 38 -9.94 -3.43 3.16
N LYS A 39 -10.85 -4.31 2.70
CA LYS A 39 -11.54 -5.29 3.55
C LYS A 39 -10.54 -6.17 4.30
N GLU A 40 -9.55 -6.69 3.59
CA GLU A 40 -8.52 -7.53 4.20
C GLU A 40 -7.62 -6.74 5.17
N GLY A 41 -7.30 -5.49 4.85
CA GLY A 41 -6.53 -4.60 5.73
C GLY A 41 -7.26 -4.33 7.05
N LEU A 42 -8.51 -3.89 6.95
CA LEU A 42 -9.37 -3.59 8.10
C LEU A 42 -9.66 -4.83 8.95
N LYS A 43 -9.86 -5.99 8.32
CA LYS A 43 -10.05 -7.26 9.05
C LYS A 43 -8.83 -7.64 9.88
N ARG A 44 -7.62 -7.37 9.38
CA ARG A 44 -6.38 -7.77 10.05
C ARG A 44 -5.94 -6.78 11.12
N HIS A 45 -6.10 -5.49 10.86
CA HIS A 45 -5.50 -4.41 11.66
C HIS A 45 -6.53 -3.57 12.42
N GLY A 46 -7.82 -3.90 12.29
CA GLY A 46 -8.92 -3.11 12.85
C GLY A 46 -9.27 -1.90 11.99
N SER A 47 -10.30 -1.17 12.42
CA SER A 47 -10.65 0.10 11.80
C SER A 47 -9.79 1.22 12.40
N PRO A 48 -9.06 1.99 11.58
CA PRO A 48 -8.38 3.20 12.04
C PRO A 48 -9.41 4.33 12.28
N ASP A 49 -8.94 5.39 12.94
CA ASP A 49 -9.69 6.64 13.13
C ASP A 49 -9.76 7.46 11.84
N ALA A 50 -8.67 7.50 11.08
CA ALA A 50 -8.56 8.19 9.80
C ALA A 50 -7.88 7.30 8.74
N ILE A 51 -8.29 7.45 7.48
CA ILE A 51 -7.70 6.80 6.32
C ILE A 51 -7.33 7.88 5.31
N THR A 52 -6.04 8.16 5.22
CA THR A 52 -5.52 9.07 4.20
C THR A 52 -5.40 8.36 2.86
N THR A 53 -6.02 8.90 1.81
CA THR A 53 -5.90 8.36 0.44
C THR A 53 -5.48 9.46 -0.53
N ASP A 54 -5.02 9.05 -1.73
CA ASP A 54 -5.02 10.00 -2.84
C ASP A 54 -6.49 10.30 -3.24
N GLY A 55 -6.74 11.47 -3.82
CA GLY A 55 -8.09 11.92 -4.14
C GLY A 55 -8.79 11.16 -5.28
N LEU A 56 -8.37 9.94 -5.61
CA LEU A 56 -8.99 9.17 -6.69
C LEU A 56 -10.41 8.72 -6.32
N ARG A 57 -11.31 8.78 -7.31
CA ARG A 57 -12.73 8.43 -7.15
C ARG A 57 -12.96 6.99 -6.68
N SER A 58 -12.06 6.06 -7.02
CA SER A 58 -12.14 4.66 -6.60
C SER A 58 -12.08 4.50 -5.08
N TYR A 59 -11.27 5.29 -4.38
CA TYR A 59 -11.22 5.27 -2.91
C TYR A 59 -12.55 5.67 -2.30
N GLY A 60 -13.16 6.74 -2.80
CA GLY A 60 -14.45 7.15 -2.25
C GLY A 60 -15.58 6.17 -2.50
N ALA A 61 -15.61 5.55 -3.68
CA ALA A 61 -16.57 4.50 -3.98
C ALA A 61 -16.36 3.26 -3.09
N ALA A 62 -15.11 2.85 -2.85
CA ALA A 62 -14.80 1.72 -1.97
C ALA A 62 -15.15 2.03 -0.50
N MET A 63 -14.81 3.22 0.00
CA MET A 63 -15.09 3.61 1.38
C MET A 63 -16.57 3.80 1.68
N ASN A 64 -17.36 4.27 0.70
CA ASN A 64 -18.82 4.27 0.81
C ASN A 64 -19.37 2.84 1.00
N GLU A 65 -18.87 1.87 0.22
CA GLU A 65 -19.29 0.48 0.34
C GLU A 65 -18.85 -0.18 1.66
N LEU A 66 -17.75 0.29 2.23
CA LEU A 66 -17.27 -0.14 3.55
C LEU A 66 -17.95 0.57 4.72
N GLY A 67 -18.79 1.58 4.46
CA GLY A 67 -19.44 2.36 5.50
C GLY A 67 -18.47 3.16 6.37
N ASN A 68 -17.32 3.57 5.82
CA ASN A 68 -16.28 4.32 6.54
C ASN A 68 -15.85 5.59 5.82
N ARG A 69 -16.73 6.15 4.98
CA ARG A 69 -16.49 7.33 4.14
C ARG A 69 -16.05 8.54 4.94
N GLU A 70 -16.64 8.72 6.11
CA GLU A 70 -16.38 9.79 7.07
C GLU A 70 -14.95 9.79 7.60
N LYS A 71 -14.26 8.65 7.52
CA LYS A 71 -12.86 8.51 7.95
C LYS A 71 -11.87 8.92 6.86
N GLN A 72 -12.33 9.25 5.65
CA GLN A 72 -11.42 9.59 4.56
C GLN A 72 -10.83 10.98 4.78
N GLU A 73 -9.51 11.04 4.79
CA GLU A 73 -8.77 12.28 4.66
C GLU A 73 -8.12 12.37 3.28
N ILE A 74 -8.34 13.51 2.61
CA ILE A 74 -7.67 13.84 1.36
C ILE A 74 -6.80 15.06 1.63
N GLY A 75 -5.49 14.92 1.51
CA GLY A 75 -4.55 16.02 1.69
C GLY A 75 -3.39 15.90 0.72
N ARG A 76 -3.06 17.00 0.04
CA ARG A 76 -1.97 17.09 -0.96
C ARG A 76 -0.61 16.59 -0.43
N TRP A 77 -0.41 16.68 0.88
CA TRP A 77 0.80 16.24 1.58
C TRP A 77 0.55 15.11 2.58
N ALA A 78 -0.71 14.75 2.82
CA ALA A 78 -1.06 13.76 3.83
C ALA A 78 -0.65 12.34 3.38
N ASN A 79 -0.68 12.08 2.06
CA ASN A 79 -0.19 10.83 1.51
C ASN A 79 1.36 10.78 1.41
N ASN A 80 2.08 11.89 1.66
CA ASN A 80 3.54 11.94 1.53
C ASN A 80 4.21 10.87 2.39
N ARG A 81 3.63 10.47 3.52
CA ARG A 81 4.20 9.37 4.33
C ARG A 81 4.12 8.04 3.59
N ALA A 82 2.96 7.73 3.03
CA ALA A 82 2.78 6.54 2.19
C ALA A 82 3.69 6.61 0.95
N GLU A 83 3.84 7.78 0.33
CA GLU A 83 4.74 8.00 -0.79
C GLU A 83 6.23 7.91 -0.40
N ASN A 84 6.66 8.57 0.68
CA ASN A 84 8.05 8.59 1.17
C ASN A 84 8.51 7.23 1.70
N SER A 85 7.60 6.39 2.19
CA SER A 85 7.90 4.97 2.45
C SER A 85 8.40 4.23 1.19
N HIS A 86 8.29 4.83 -0.01
CA HIS A 86 8.86 4.31 -1.25
C HIS A 86 10.30 4.77 -1.54
N LEU A 87 10.85 5.82 -0.92
CA LEU A 87 12.18 6.33 -1.30
C LEU A 87 13.30 5.27 -1.14
N PRO A 88 13.36 4.47 -0.05
CA PRO A 88 14.30 3.35 0.05
C PRO A 88 14.00 2.20 -0.93
N PHE A 89 12.77 2.15 -1.46
CA PHE A 89 12.24 1.09 -2.31
C PHE A 89 12.47 1.35 -3.81
N GLN A 90 12.54 2.61 -4.28
CA GLN A 90 12.68 2.95 -5.70
C GLN A 90 13.90 2.29 -6.39
N ARG A 91 15.00 2.05 -5.66
CA ARG A 91 16.16 1.31 -6.20
C ARG A 91 15.86 -0.17 -6.40
N ARG A 92 15.09 -0.79 -5.50
CA ARG A 92 14.69 -2.21 -5.58
C ARG A 92 13.49 -2.41 -6.50
N GLU A 93 12.60 -1.42 -6.61
CA GLU A 93 11.53 -1.36 -7.62
C GLU A 93 12.05 -1.29 -9.05
N ARG A 94 13.26 -0.76 -9.27
CA ARG A 94 13.88 -0.88 -10.60
C ARG A 94 14.25 -2.33 -10.94
N VAL A 95 14.53 -3.18 -9.95
CA VAL A 95 14.71 -4.63 -10.15
C VAL A 95 13.37 -5.31 -10.46
N ILE A 96 12.25 -4.75 -9.99
CA ILE A 96 10.89 -5.25 -10.27
C ILE A 96 10.57 -5.26 -11.77
N LEU A 97 11.24 -4.44 -12.59
CA LEU A 97 11.08 -4.43 -14.05
C LEU A 97 11.43 -5.77 -14.75
N ARG A 98 12.04 -6.73 -14.04
CA ARG A 98 12.44 -8.04 -14.59
C ARG A 98 11.50 -9.20 -14.22
N PHE A 99 10.48 -8.96 -13.38
CA PHE A 99 9.56 -10.04 -13.05
C PHE A 99 8.69 -10.40 -14.27
N ARG A 100 8.52 -11.72 -14.49
CA ARG A 100 7.69 -12.27 -15.56
C ARG A 100 6.34 -12.80 -15.09
N GLN A 101 6.14 -12.90 -13.78
CA GLN A 101 4.94 -13.47 -13.17
C GLN A 101 4.44 -12.64 -11.98
N MET A 102 3.12 -12.49 -11.89
CA MET A 102 2.46 -11.72 -10.81
C MET A 102 2.72 -12.34 -9.43
N LYS A 103 2.69 -13.67 -9.32
CA LYS A 103 2.93 -14.39 -8.05
C LYS A 103 4.29 -14.04 -7.44
N THR A 104 5.34 -14.00 -8.27
CA THR A 104 6.69 -13.68 -7.82
C THR A 104 6.79 -12.22 -7.40
N LEU A 105 6.15 -11.32 -8.14
CA LEU A 105 6.08 -9.90 -7.79
C LEU A 105 5.33 -9.67 -6.46
N GLN A 106 4.20 -10.33 -6.26
CA GLN A 106 3.44 -10.28 -5.01
C GLN A 106 4.27 -10.81 -3.83
N LYS A 107 4.96 -11.95 -4.00
CA LYS A 107 5.84 -12.52 -2.97
C LYS A 107 6.99 -11.57 -2.64
N PHE A 108 7.60 -10.96 -3.66
CA PHE A 108 8.63 -9.95 -3.47
C PHE A 108 8.13 -8.74 -2.67
N ALA A 109 6.96 -8.19 -3.03
CA ALA A 109 6.36 -7.08 -2.32
C ALA A 109 6.12 -7.43 -0.85
N PHE A 110 5.60 -8.63 -0.56
CA PHE A 110 5.38 -9.11 0.80
C PHE A 110 6.68 -9.24 1.60
N VAL A 111 7.68 -9.98 1.10
CA VAL A 111 8.96 -10.18 1.81
C VAL A 111 9.63 -8.83 2.09
N HIS A 112 9.59 -7.92 1.11
CA HIS A 112 10.20 -6.62 1.27
C HIS A 112 9.48 -5.75 2.32
N ALA A 113 8.15 -5.83 2.42
CA ALA A 113 7.41 -5.16 3.49
C ALA A 113 7.87 -5.64 4.88
N ASN A 114 8.02 -6.95 5.08
CA ASN A 114 8.50 -7.53 6.33
C ASN A 114 9.91 -7.05 6.68
N ILE A 115 10.82 -7.04 5.70
CA ILE A 115 12.18 -6.53 5.88
C ILE A 115 12.17 -5.04 6.26
N HIS A 116 11.32 -4.25 5.60
CA HIS A 116 11.20 -2.83 5.92
C HIS A 116 10.72 -2.60 7.35
N ASN A 117 9.68 -3.31 7.78
CA ASN A 117 9.17 -3.17 9.15
C ASN A 117 10.23 -3.61 10.16
N HIS A 118 10.93 -4.73 9.92
CA HIS A 118 11.99 -5.21 10.83
C HIS A 118 13.08 -4.16 11.08
N PHE A 119 13.65 -3.58 10.02
CA PHE A 119 14.66 -2.52 10.15
C PHE A 119 14.10 -1.14 10.55
N SER A 120 12.78 -0.95 10.49
CA SER A 120 12.13 0.24 11.02
C SER A 120 11.89 0.11 12.53
N LEU A 121 11.49 -1.06 13.02
CA LEU A 121 11.32 -1.38 14.43
C LEU A 121 12.64 -1.27 15.21
N GLU A 122 13.74 -1.78 14.66
CA GLU A 122 15.06 -1.68 15.30
C GLU A 122 15.50 -0.23 15.53
N ARG A 123 15.10 0.71 14.66
CA ARG A 123 15.41 2.15 14.83
C ARG A 123 14.57 2.84 15.91
N HIS A 124 13.47 2.24 16.35
CA HIS A 124 12.60 2.82 17.40
C HIS A 124 12.94 2.27 18.80
N LEU A 125 13.72 1.19 18.89
CA LEU A 125 14.12 0.58 20.16
C LEU A 125 15.48 1.09 20.69
N ASP A 126 16.24 1.81 19.87
CA ASP A 126 17.54 2.40 20.21
C ASP A 126 17.45 3.92 20.52
N GLY A 127 16.26 4.44 20.84
CA GLY A 127 15.98 5.86 21.10
C GLY A 127 15.85 6.22 22.57
#